data_AF-A0A160TNM9-F1
#
_entry.id   AF-A0A160TNM9-F1
#
_cell.length_a   1.000
_cell.length_b   1.000
_cell.length_c   1.000
_cell.angle_alpha   90.00
_cell.angle_beta   90.00
_cell.angle_gamma   90.00
#
_symmetry.space_group_name_H-M   'P 1'
#
loop_
_entity.id
_entity.type
_entity.pdbx_description
1 polymer ?
#
loop_
_entity_poly.entity_id
_entity_poly.type
_entity_poly.pdbx_seq_one_letter_code
_entity_poly.pdbx_strand_id
1 'polypeptide(L)'
;MSGTNRLPATYRDHAVWASLSHYIIGPEDAALSFTARLARENGWSTAQAARVVDEYRKFCFLAVTGDREATPSDAVDQAWHLHLTYSRDYWERFCPEILGCPLHHGPTAGGAGERGRFFEQYADTLKRYEQVFGEAPPADIWPGGAQRLIDDPRARRVHPRDAFIIPRRRALSFLLATLIAAAALLAFAVSR
;
A
#
# COMPACT_ATOMS: atom_id res chain seq x y z
N MET A 1 29.97 -14.77 18.77
CA MET A 1 30.21 -13.82 19.88
C MET A 1 29.04 -12.84 19.89
N SER A 2 28.42 -12.58 21.04
CA SER A 2 27.19 -11.76 21.06
C SER A 2 27.53 -10.27 21.02
N GLY A 3 27.39 -9.65 19.86
CA GLY A 3 27.50 -8.20 19.72
C GLY A 3 26.24 -7.54 20.28
N THR A 4 26.38 -6.75 21.35
CA THR A 4 25.28 -5.96 21.89
C THR A 4 24.94 -4.83 20.91
N ASN A 5 23.96 -5.08 20.05
CA ASN A 5 23.46 -4.11 19.07
C ASN A 5 22.74 -2.94 19.77
N ARG A 6 23.53 -2.02 20.32
CA ARG A 6 23.06 -0.74 20.82
C ARG A 6 22.58 0.04 19.60
N LEU A 7 21.26 0.14 19.44
CA LEU A 7 20.64 0.95 18.40
C LEU A 7 21.31 2.33 18.37
N PRO A 8 21.71 2.82 17.18
CA PRO A 8 22.37 4.11 17.05
C PRO A 8 21.49 5.25 17.56
N ALA A 9 22.14 6.36 17.95
CA ALA A 9 21.44 7.52 18.51
C ALA A 9 20.44 8.15 17.53
N THR A 10 20.59 7.90 16.22
CA THR A 10 19.57 8.16 15.20
C THR A 10 19.44 6.98 14.26
N TYR A 11 18.29 6.83 13.59
CA TYR A 11 18.12 5.84 12.50
C TYR A 11 19.13 6.01 11.35
N ARG A 12 19.70 7.21 11.18
CA ARG A 12 20.55 7.56 10.04
C ARG A 12 21.91 6.85 10.08
N ASP A 13 22.39 6.55 11.27
CA ASP A 13 23.67 5.88 11.49
C ASP A 13 23.56 4.34 11.45
N HIS A 14 22.35 3.80 11.20
CA HIS A 14 22.11 2.36 11.13
C HIS A 14 22.46 1.80 9.73
N ALA A 15 23.26 0.74 9.68
CA ALA A 15 23.75 0.17 8.41
C ALA A 15 22.64 -0.15 7.40
N VAL A 16 21.54 -0.78 7.84
CA VAL A 16 20.36 -1.06 6.98
C VAL A 16 19.74 0.22 6.41
N TRP A 17 19.73 1.34 7.15
CA TRP A 17 19.23 2.61 6.61
C TRP A 17 20.19 3.21 5.59
N ALA A 18 21.50 3.13 5.83
CA ALA A 18 22.51 3.55 4.86
C ALA A 18 22.37 2.77 3.54
N SER A 19 22.16 1.45 3.59
CA SER A 19 21.87 0.65 2.38
C SER A 19 20.54 1.01 1.73
N LEU A 20 19.44 1.09 2.50
CA LEU A 20 18.09 1.39 1.99
C LEU A 20 17.99 2.75 1.29
N SER A 21 18.64 3.78 1.85
CA SER A 21 18.60 5.15 1.34
C SER A 21 19.33 5.34 0.01
N HIS A 22 20.30 4.48 -0.31
CA HIS A 22 21.00 4.48 -1.61
C HIS A 22 20.46 3.42 -2.59
N TYR A 23 19.59 2.49 -2.14
CA TYR A 23 19.12 1.41 -3.01
C TYR A 23 18.22 1.89 -4.15
N ILE A 24 18.53 1.45 -5.37
CA ILE A 24 17.73 1.63 -6.58
C ILE A 24 17.04 0.30 -6.91
N ILE A 25 15.71 0.33 -7.03
CA ILE A 25 14.89 -0.86 -7.31
C ILE A 25 14.87 -1.13 -8.82
N GLY A 26 15.35 -2.30 -9.22
CA GLY A 26 15.47 -2.72 -10.61
C GLY A 26 16.59 -2.03 -11.40
N PRO A 27 16.62 -2.21 -12.74
CA PRO A 27 17.70 -1.68 -13.57
C PRO A 27 17.66 -0.14 -13.70
N GLU A 28 18.83 0.49 -13.61
CA GLU A 28 19.00 1.94 -13.72
C GLU A 28 18.71 2.47 -15.15
N ASP A 29 18.97 1.66 -16.17
CA ASP A 29 18.74 1.94 -17.59
C ASP A 29 17.29 1.67 -18.05
N ALA A 30 16.40 1.23 -17.15
CA ALA A 30 15.04 0.87 -17.48
C ALA A 30 14.22 2.08 -17.98
N ALA A 31 13.86 2.07 -19.27
CA ALA A 31 13.02 3.07 -19.93
C ALA A 31 11.65 3.34 -19.27
N LEU A 32 11.22 2.47 -18.35
CA LEU A 32 10.19 2.77 -17.34
C LEU A 32 10.70 2.32 -15.96
N SER A 33 11.32 3.25 -15.23
CA SER A 33 11.86 3.04 -13.88
C SER A 33 10.79 2.57 -12.89
N PHE A 34 11.23 1.98 -11.76
CA PHE A 34 10.32 1.51 -10.71
C PHE A 34 9.33 2.60 -10.26
N THR A 35 9.81 3.80 -9.94
CA THR A 35 8.97 4.93 -9.48
C THR A 35 8.00 5.41 -10.57
N ALA A 36 8.39 5.41 -11.84
CA ALA A 36 7.50 5.77 -12.96
C ALA A 36 6.45 4.67 -13.22
N ARG A 37 6.84 3.40 -13.08
CA ARG A 37 5.90 2.27 -13.10
C ARG A 37 4.91 2.38 -11.95
N LEU A 38 5.37 2.64 -10.73
CA LEU A 38 4.56 2.85 -9.53
C LEU A 38 3.56 4.00 -9.72
N ALA A 39 4.02 5.20 -10.13
CA ALA A 39 3.15 6.35 -10.41
C ALA A 39 2.00 5.96 -11.36
N ARG A 40 2.36 5.40 -12.53
CA ARG A 40 1.42 4.92 -13.54
C ARG A 40 0.60 3.72 -13.06
N GLU A 41 0.99 3.00 -12.01
CA GLU A 41 0.17 1.92 -11.40
C GLU A 41 -0.93 2.42 -10.50
N ASN A 42 -0.88 3.66 -10.04
CA ASN A 42 -1.93 4.24 -9.19
C ASN A 42 -2.82 5.25 -9.91
N GLY A 43 -2.29 5.92 -10.94
CA GLY A 43 -2.76 7.28 -11.26
C GLY A 43 -2.22 8.32 -10.27
N TRP A 44 -1.12 8.02 -9.58
CA TRP A 44 -0.37 8.98 -8.77
C TRP A 44 0.52 9.85 -9.66
N SER A 45 0.87 11.03 -9.17
CA SER A 45 1.96 11.83 -9.75
C SER A 45 3.32 11.18 -9.48
N THR A 46 4.33 11.52 -10.29
CA THR A 46 5.72 11.07 -10.07
C THR A 46 6.25 11.50 -8.69
N ALA A 47 5.88 12.70 -8.22
CA ALA A 47 6.27 13.21 -6.91
C ALA A 47 5.61 12.46 -5.75
N GLN A 48 4.34 12.09 -5.89
CA GLN A 48 3.66 11.23 -4.91
C GLN A 48 4.28 9.83 -4.89
N ALA A 49 4.54 9.23 -6.05
CA ALA A 49 5.19 7.94 -6.13
C ALA A 49 6.61 7.97 -5.53
N ALA A 50 7.40 9.02 -5.76
CA ALA A 50 8.72 9.18 -5.16
C ALA A 50 8.65 9.19 -3.62
N ARG A 51 7.76 10.03 -3.04
CA ARG A 51 7.50 10.04 -1.60
C ARG A 51 7.09 8.67 -1.07
N VAL A 52 6.23 7.93 -1.79
CA VAL A 52 5.84 6.57 -1.38
C VAL A 52 6.99 5.57 -1.45
N VAL A 53 7.98 5.72 -2.35
CA VAL A 53 9.20 4.90 -2.32
C VAL A 53 10.06 5.21 -1.08
N ASP A 54 10.14 6.47 -0.65
CA ASP A 54 10.86 6.84 0.57
C ASP A 54 10.14 6.35 1.84
N GLU A 55 8.81 6.43 1.88
CA GLU A 55 7.99 5.85 2.95
C GLU A 55 8.03 4.31 2.94
N TYR A 56 8.23 3.68 1.77
CA TYR A 56 8.49 2.25 1.66
C TYR A 56 9.87 1.84 2.19
N ARG A 57 10.92 2.66 1.98
CA ARG A 57 12.22 2.48 2.65
C ARG A 57 12.07 2.57 4.18
N LYS A 58 11.32 3.56 4.68
CA LYS A 58 11.01 3.70 6.12
C LYS A 58 10.26 2.48 6.67
N PHE A 59 9.26 1.97 5.93
CA PHE A 59 8.56 0.74 6.30
C PHE A 59 9.49 -0.49 6.33
N CYS A 60 10.31 -0.71 5.30
CA CYS A 60 11.25 -1.84 5.28
C CYS A 60 12.25 -1.77 6.45
N PHE A 61 12.72 -0.58 6.81
CA PHE A 61 13.53 -0.38 8.01
C PHE A 61 12.78 -0.82 9.27
N LEU A 62 11.57 -0.30 9.51
CA LEU A 62 10.73 -0.70 10.64
C LEU A 62 10.44 -2.20 10.67
N ALA A 63 10.22 -2.83 9.50
CA ALA A 63 9.90 -4.25 9.40
C ALA A 63 11.06 -5.17 9.81
N VAL A 64 12.32 -4.75 9.65
CA VAL A 64 13.51 -5.58 9.93
C VAL A 64 14.30 -5.18 11.18
N THR A 65 14.13 -3.97 11.72
CA THR A 65 14.90 -3.47 12.88
C THR A 65 14.10 -3.39 14.19
N GLY A 66 13.02 -4.16 14.37
CA GLY A 66 12.28 -4.16 15.63
C GLY A 66 11.47 -5.43 15.90
N ASP A 67 11.12 -5.63 17.17
CA ASP A 67 10.79 -6.94 17.75
C ASP A 67 9.39 -7.49 17.38
N ARG A 68 8.66 -6.80 16.49
CA ARG A 68 7.27 -7.11 16.11
C ARG A 68 7.03 -6.80 14.63
N GLU A 69 6.17 -7.59 14.00
CA GLU A 69 5.71 -7.36 12.63
C GLU A 69 5.18 -5.92 12.45
N ALA A 70 5.40 -5.34 11.26
CA ALA A 70 4.86 -4.04 10.88
C ALA A 70 3.75 -4.20 9.82
N THR A 71 2.72 -3.36 9.87
CA THR A 71 1.66 -3.31 8.85
C THR A 71 1.83 -2.04 8.01
N PRO A 72 2.02 -2.12 6.68
CA PRO A 72 2.16 -0.94 5.82
C PRO A 72 0.81 -0.22 5.60
N SER A 73 0.85 1.07 5.29
CA SER A 73 -0.29 1.76 4.70
C SER A 73 -0.60 1.21 3.30
N ASP A 74 -1.80 1.41 2.74
CA ASP A 74 -2.14 0.88 1.40
C ASP A 74 -1.15 1.41 0.35
N ALA A 75 -0.82 2.71 0.37
CA ALA A 75 0.17 3.28 -0.53
C ALA A 75 1.54 2.58 -0.46
N VAL A 76 2.06 2.33 0.74
CA VAL A 76 3.36 1.68 0.95
C VAL A 76 3.30 0.17 0.63
N ASP A 77 2.22 -0.50 1.01
CA ASP A 77 1.93 -1.89 0.66
C ASP A 77 1.92 -2.07 -0.86
N GLN A 78 1.34 -1.12 -1.59
CA GLN A 78 1.26 -1.16 -3.05
C GLN A 78 2.58 -0.73 -3.75
N ALA A 79 3.59 -0.27 -3.01
CA ALA A 79 4.98 -0.20 -3.48
C ALA A 79 5.69 -1.54 -3.23
N TRP A 80 5.48 -2.17 -2.06
CA TRP A 80 6.01 -3.49 -1.74
C TRP A 80 5.49 -4.57 -2.72
N HIS A 81 4.18 -4.60 -3.00
CA HIS A 81 3.57 -5.46 -4.02
C HIS A 81 4.25 -5.32 -5.38
N LEU A 82 4.60 -4.11 -5.81
CA LEU A 82 5.30 -3.90 -7.06
C LEU A 82 6.74 -4.44 -6.99
N HIS A 83 7.45 -4.20 -5.90
CA HIS A 83 8.83 -4.66 -5.69
C HIS A 83 8.91 -6.19 -5.72
N LEU A 84 7.92 -6.90 -5.15
CA LEU A 84 7.82 -8.36 -5.23
C LEU A 84 7.71 -8.90 -6.67
N THR A 85 7.20 -8.12 -7.63
CA THR A 85 7.21 -8.51 -9.06
C THR A 85 8.58 -8.38 -9.72
N TYR A 86 9.48 -7.56 -9.16
CA TYR A 86 10.89 -7.49 -9.55
C TYR A 86 11.64 -8.62 -8.82
N SER A 87 11.16 -9.86 -8.95
CA SER A 87 11.44 -10.95 -8.00
C SER A 87 12.92 -11.29 -7.82
N ARG A 88 13.74 -11.18 -8.87
CA ARG A 88 15.20 -11.32 -8.76
C ARG A 88 15.82 -10.18 -7.95
N ASP A 89 15.44 -8.95 -8.26
CA ASP A 89 15.89 -7.76 -7.51
C ASP A 89 15.50 -7.89 -6.03
N TYR A 90 14.30 -8.40 -5.75
CA TYR A 90 13.81 -8.58 -4.39
C TYR A 90 14.54 -9.69 -3.60
N TRP A 91 14.68 -10.88 -4.18
CA TRP A 91 15.19 -12.07 -3.48
C TRP A 91 16.70 -12.30 -3.62
N GLU A 92 17.30 -11.92 -4.74
CA GLU A 92 18.72 -12.12 -5.03
C GLU A 92 19.58 -10.93 -4.56
N ARG A 93 19.00 -9.71 -4.50
CA ARG A 93 19.69 -8.48 -4.06
C ARG A 93 19.11 -7.89 -2.78
N PHE A 94 17.88 -7.38 -2.82
CA PHE A 94 17.32 -6.54 -1.75
C PHE A 94 17.25 -7.22 -0.38
N CYS A 95 16.68 -8.42 -0.29
CA CYS A 95 16.64 -9.16 0.97
C CYS A 95 18.05 -9.50 1.52
N PRO A 96 18.95 -10.18 0.76
CA PRO A 96 20.26 -10.56 1.29
C PRO A 96 21.26 -9.40 1.44
N GLU A 97 21.32 -8.45 0.52
CA GLU A 97 22.36 -7.40 0.46
C GLU A 97 21.95 -6.11 1.21
N ILE A 98 20.66 -5.77 1.22
CA ILE A 98 20.18 -4.46 1.70
C ILE A 98 19.48 -4.56 3.06
N LEU A 99 18.62 -5.58 3.23
CA LEU A 99 17.95 -5.86 4.51
C LEU A 99 18.80 -6.76 5.43
N GLY A 100 19.62 -7.65 4.84
CA GLY A 100 20.35 -8.70 5.57
C GLY A 100 19.47 -9.87 6.03
N CYS A 101 18.19 -9.91 5.64
CA CYS A 101 17.24 -10.95 6.02
C CYS A 101 16.08 -11.08 4.99
N PRO A 102 15.40 -12.25 4.95
CA PRO A 102 14.17 -12.40 4.17
C PRO A 102 13.03 -11.57 4.76
N LEU A 103 12.42 -10.71 3.94
CA LEU A 103 11.19 -9.99 4.28
C LEU A 103 10.03 -10.57 3.47
N HIS A 104 9.17 -11.35 4.12
CA HIS A 104 8.04 -12.01 3.45
C HIS A 104 6.76 -11.17 3.52
N HIS A 105 6.06 -11.06 2.40
CA HIS A 105 4.67 -10.59 2.35
C HIS A 105 3.73 -11.79 2.50
N GLY A 106 2.59 -11.59 3.16
CA GLY A 106 1.62 -12.64 3.43
C GLY A 106 0.18 -12.12 3.31
N PRO A 107 -0.76 -12.93 2.79
CA PRO A 107 -2.16 -12.55 2.73
C PRO A 107 -2.78 -12.52 4.12
N THR A 108 -3.86 -11.74 4.26
CA THR A 108 -4.76 -11.86 5.41
C THR A 108 -5.53 -13.20 5.36
N ALA A 109 -5.69 -13.88 6.50
CA ALA A 109 -6.57 -15.05 6.61
C ALA A 109 -8.04 -14.65 6.91
N GLY A 110 -8.24 -13.42 7.42
CA GLY A 110 -9.51 -12.71 7.44
C GLY A 110 -10.32 -12.86 8.73
N GLY A 111 -11.61 -12.52 8.65
CA GLY A 111 -12.52 -12.57 9.80
C GLY A 111 -12.38 -11.39 10.77
N ALA A 112 -13.07 -11.47 11.92
CA ALA A 112 -13.21 -10.35 12.85
C ALA A 112 -11.98 -10.16 13.76
N GLY A 113 -11.44 -11.25 14.31
CA GLY A 113 -10.25 -11.21 15.19
C GLY A 113 -9.02 -10.67 14.47
N GLU A 114 -8.81 -11.05 13.19
CA GLU A 114 -7.67 -10.56 12.43
C GLU A 114 -7.80 -9.08 12.04
N ARG A 115 -9.02 -8.57 11.80
CA ARG A 115 -9.21 -7.11 11.68
C ARG A 115 -8.76 -6.40 12.95
N GLY A 116 -9.16 -6.89 14.13
CA GLY A 116 -8.69 -6.37 15.42
C GLY A 116 -7.16 -6.36 15.53
N ARG A 117 -6.51 -7.50 15.23
CA ARG A 117 -5.04 -7.61 15.16
C ARG A 117 -4.42 -6.55 14.25
N PHE A 118 -4.96 -6.33 13.05
CA PHE A 118 -4.42 -5.31 12.14
C PHE A 118 -4.64 -3.88 12.62
N PHE A 119 -5.74 -3.56 13.32
CA PHE A 119 -5.90 -2.24 13.94
C PHE A 119 -4.79 -1.98 14.97
N GLU A 120 -4.49 -2.96 15.82
CA GLU A 120 -3.43 -2.88 16.82
C GLU A 120 -2.03 -2.83 16.18
N GLN A 121 -1.73 -3.74 15.26
CA GLN A 121 -0.44 -3.85 14.57
C GLN A 121 -0.12 -2.63 13.69
N TYR A 122 -1.13 -2.05 13.03
CA TYR A 122 -0.97 -0.80 12.27
C TYR A 122 -0.78 0.41 13.20
N ALA A 123 -1.52 0.50 14.31
CA ALA A 123 -1.32 1.55 15.31
C ALA A 123 0.09 1.49 15.94
N ASP A 124 0.57 0.29 16.29
CA ASP A 124 1.95 0.10 16.74
C ASP A 124 2.98 0.41 15.64
N THR A 125 2.66 0.21 14.36
CA THR A 125 3.54 0.61 13.25
C THR A 125 3.68 2.13 13.15
N LEU A 126 2.57 2.89 13.23
CA LEU A 126 2.60 4.36 13.23
C LEU A 126 3.34 4.91 14.47
N LYS A 127 3.11 4.32 15.64
CA LYS A 127 3.82 4.68 16.88
C LYS A 127 5.32 4.41 16.80
N ARG A 128 5.72 3.27 16.21
CA ARG A 128 7.13 2.93 16.00
C ARG A 128 7.79 3.84 14.96
N TYR A 129 7.05 4.27 13.93
CA TYR A 129 7.52 5.29 12.99
C TYR A 129 7.90 6.57 13.74
N GLU A 130 7.02 7.10 14.58
CA GLU A 130 7.27 8.34 15.36
C GLU A 130 8.51 8.19 16.25
N GLN A 131 8.63 7.06 16.95
CA GLN A 131 9.75 6.75 17.83
C GLN A 131 11.09 6.62 17.10
N VAL A 132 11.09 6.14 15.85
CA VAL A 132 12.31 5.90 15.07
C VAL A 132 12.74 7.12 14.29
N PHE A 133 11.81 7.83 13.64
CA PHE A 133 12.13 8.94 12.73
C PHE A 133 12.07 10.32 13.38
N GLY A 134 11.44 10.46 14.56
CA GLY A 134 11.32 11.72 15.30
C GLY A 134 10.25 12.69 14.75
N GLU A 135 9.46 12.23 13.79
CA GLU A 135 8.40 12.98 13.12
C GLU A 135 7.14 12.11 13.00
N ALA A 136 5.96 12.73 12.92
CA ALA A 136 4.73 12.01 12.58
C ALA A 136 4.77 11.54 11.11
N PRO A 137 4.25 10.35 10.78
CA PRO A 137 4.23 9.88 9.40
C PRO A 137 3.30 10.75 8.54
N PRO A 138 3.65 11.01 7.26
CA PRO A 138 2.85 11.87 6.39
C PRO A 138 1.46 11.27 6.16
N ALA A 139 0.43 11.91 6.72
CA ALA A 139 -0.93 11.35 6.83
C ALA A 139 -1.65 11.11 5.49
N ASP A 140 -1.16 11.70 4.38
CA ASP A 140 -1.64 11.43 3.02
C ASP A 140 -1.07 10.14 2.41
N ILE A 141 -0.02 9.57 3.03
CA ILE A 141 0.55 8.25 2.72
C ILE A 141 0.24 7.25 3.83
N TRP A 142 0.21 7.69 5.09
CA TRP A 142 -0.06 6.89 6.30
C TRP A 142 -1.33 7.40 7.02
N PRO A 143 -2.53 7.13 6.47
CA PRO A 143 -3.77 7.56 7.10
C PRO A 143 -4.04 6.78 8.39
N GLY A 144 -4.92 7.29 9.25
CA GLY A 144 -5.30 6.62 10.50
C GLY A 144 -5.97 5.26 10.27
N GLY A 145 -5.87 4.36 11.27
CA GLY A 145 -6.26 2.94 11.14
C GLY A 145 -7.68 2.69 10.63
N ALA A 146 -8.65 3.54 11.00
CA ALA A 146 -10.02 3.44 10.48
C ALA A 146 -10.06 3.60 8.95
N GLN A 147 -9.40 4.62 8.41
CA GLN A 147 -9.31 4.80 6.96
C GLN A 147 -8.52 3.65 6.32
N ARG A 148 -7.34 3.28 6.88
CA ARG A 148 -6.47 2.21 6.34
C ARG A 148 -7.13 0.83 6.25
N LEU A 149 -8.08 0.52 7.13
CA LEU A 149 -8.63 -0.84 7.30
C LEU A 149 -10.14 -0.94 7.01
N ILE A 150 -10.81 0.18 6.70
CA ILE A 150 -12.23 0.23 6.33
C ILE A 150 -12.44 0.88 4.96
N ASP A 151 -11.71 1.97 4.67
CA ASP A 151 -11.94 2.81 3.48
C ASP A 151 -10.93 2.58 2.33
N ASP A 152 -9.65 2.40 2.67
CA ASP A 152 -8.57 2.05 1.73
C ASP A 152 -8.43 0.52 1.75
N PRO A 153 -8.67 -0.17 0.62
CA PRO A 153 -7.86 0.02 -0.58
C PRO A 153 -8.58 0.81 -1.68
N ARG A 154 -8.10 2.02 -1.98
CA ARG A 154 -8.70 2.90 -3.00
C ARG A 154 -8.14 2.66 -4.42
N ALA A 155 -7.91 1.37 -4.70
CA ALA A 155 -7.95 0.65 -5.98
C ALA A 155 -7.22 1.20 -7.22
N ARG A 156 -6.43 0.31 -7.85
CA ARG A 156 -5.54 0.58 -9.00
C ARG A 156 -5.20 -0.76 -9.71
N ARG A 157 -4.52 -0.85 -10.86
CA ARG A 157 -4.30 0.05 -12.02
C ARG A 157 -5.36 -0.30 -13.07
N VAL A 158 -5.86 0.66 -13.84
CA VAL A 158 -6.65 0.35 -15.05
C VAL A 158 -6.08 1.02 -16.30
N HIS A 159 -5.75 0.19 -17.28
CA HIS A 159 -5.56 0.57 -18.69
C HIS A 159 -6.26 -0.48 -19.59
N PRO A 160 -7.56 -0.33 -19.86
CA PRO A 160 -8.23 -0.96 -21.00
C PRO A 160 -7.78 -0.31 -22.36
N ARG A 161 -8.50 0.32 -23.30
CA ARG A 161 -9.91 0.57 -23.70
C ARG A 161 -10.81 1.35 -22.72
N ASP A 162 -10.33 2.52 -22.31
CA ASP A 162 -9.92 2.81 -20.93
C ASP A 162 -10.99 3.05 -19.84
N ALA A 163 -12.00 2.20 -19.86
CA ALA A 163 -13.08 2.00 -18.89
C ALA A 163 -14.19 3.08 -18.86
N PHE A 164 -15.41 2.62 -19.15
CA PHE A 164 -16.61 3.23 -18.61
C PHE A 164 -16.79 2.76 -17.15
N ILE A 165 -16.27 3.54 -16.21
CA ILE A 165 -16.39 3.26 -14.77
C ILE A 165 -17.79 3.70 -14.30
N ILE A 166 -18.78 2.79 -14.37
CA ILE A 166 -20.19 3.12 -14.14
C ILE A 166 -20.51 3.26 -12.63
N PRO A 167 -21.03 4.41 -12.17
CA PRO A 167 -21.40 4.59 -10.76
C PRO A 167 -22.65 3.78 -10.39
N ARG A 168 -22.59 3.03 -9.27
CA ARG A 168 -23.73 2.26 -8.71
C ARG A 168 -25.06 3.01 -8.71
N ARG A 169 -25.05 4.29 -8.31
CA ARG A 169 -26.25 5.15 -8.27
C ARG A 169 -26.81 5.56 -9.64
N ARG A 170 -26.00 5.60 -10.72
CA ARG A 170 -26.50 5.83 -12.09
C ARG A 170 -27.11 4.57 -12.70
N ALA A 171 -26.57 3.39 -12.38
CA ALA A 171 -27.23 2.12 -12.69
C ALA A 171 -28.61 2.03 -11.99
N LEU A 172 -28.70 2.47 -10.72
CA LEU A 172 -29.96 2.49 -9.97
C LEU A 172 -31.01 3.49 -10.53
N SER A 173 -30.62 4.69 -10.97
CA SER A 173 -31.59 5.63 -11.58
C SER A 173 -32.12 5.15 -12.93
N PHE A 174 -31.29 4.48 -13.75
CA PHE A 174 -31.76 3.81 -14.96
C PHE A 174 -32.77 2.69 -14.66
N LEU A 175 -32.55 1.94 -13.56
CA LEU A 175 -33.44 0.89 -13.07
C LEU A 175 -34.80 1.46 -12.59
N LEU A 176 -34.78 2.59 -11.89
CA LEU A 176 -35.99 3.22 -11.35
C LEU A 176 -36.91 3.76 -12.47
N ALA A 177 -36.32 4.32 -13.53
CA ALA A 177 -37.09 4.84 -14.67
C ALA A 177 -37.79 3.74 -15.48
N THR A 178 -37.14 2.58 -15.69
CA THR A 178 -37.76 1.46 -16.42
C THR A 178 -38.86 0.76 -15.63
N LEU A 179 -38.76 0.71 -14.29
CA LEU A 179 -39.82 0.18 -13.43
C LEU A 179 -41.11 1.02 -13.48
N ILE A 180 -40.99 2.35 -13.47
CA ILE A 180 -42.15 3.26 -13.57
C ILE A 180 -42.90 3.06 -14.90
N ALA A 181 -42.18 2.85 -16.01
CA ALA A 181 -42.77 2.58 -17.31
C ALA A 181 -43.53 1.23 -17.36
N ALA A 182 -43.01 0.18 -16.72
CA ALA A 182 -43.66 -1.14 -16.70
C ALA A 182 -44.97 -1.15 -15.86
N ALA A 183 -45.01 -0.43 -14.75
CA ALA A 183 -46.20 -0.33 -13.91
C ALA A 183 -47.39 0.31 -14.64
N ALA A 184 -47.14 1.33 -15.47
CA ALA A 184 -48.17 1.99 -16.27
C ALA A 184 -48.84 1.05 -17.29
N LEU A 185 -48.09 0.12 -17.89
CA LEU A 185 -48.62 -0.87 -18.85
C LEU A 185 -49.56 -1.89 -18.19
N LEU A 186 -49.29 -2.29 -16.94
CA LEU A 186 -50.16 -3.21 -16.19
C LEU A 186 -51.48 -2.56 -15.77
N ALA A 187 -51.46 -1.30 -15.33
CA ALA A 187 -52.67 -0.55 -15.01
C ALA A 187 -53.61 -0.43 -16.23
N PHE A 188 -53.04 -0.21 -17.42
CA PHE A 188 -53.76 -0.15 -18.70
C PHE A 188 -54.37 -1.49 -19.16
N ALA A 189 -53.88 -2.62 -18.63
CA ALA A 189 -54.37 -3.96 -18.98
C ALA A 189 -55.56 -4.40 -18.09
N VAL A 190 -55.63 -3.93 -16.84
CA VAL A 190 -56.71 -4.26 -15.88
C VAL A 190 -57.90 -3.29 -16.01
N SER A 191 -57.72 -2.15 -16.67
CA SER A 191 -58.78 -1.19 -16.99
C SER A 191 -59.47 -1.47 -18.34
N ARG A 192 -59.63 -2.74 -18.70
CA ARG A 192 -60.24 -3.24 -19.96
C ARG A 192 -61.23 -4.38 -19.68
#